data_AF-A0A934GA86-F1
#
_entry.id   AF-A0A934GA86-F1
#
_cell.length_a   1.000
_cell.length_b   1.000
_cell.length_c   1.000
_cell.angle_alpha   90.00
_cell.angle_beta   90.00
_cell.angle_gamma   90.00
#
_symmetry.space_group_name_H-M   'P 1'
#
loop_
_entity.id
_entity.type
_entity.pdbx_description
1 polymer ?
#
loop_
_entity_poly.entity_id
_entity_poly.type
_entity_poly.pdbx_seq_one_letter_code
_entity_poly.pdbx_strand_id
1 'polypeptide(L)'
;MAAGELCFFVHFSEAAKDISGQIFTVIGNEIFLLSQPRPIRAIHRDGGWTPQALAERIPQAFKTSFTPLERTMDVFCWDPI
;
A
#
# COMPACT_ATOMS: atom_id res chain seq x y z
N MET A 1 -18.02 9.55 -8.48
CA MET A 1 -19.08 8.69 -9.04
C MET A 1 -18.60 7.25 -9.27
N ALA A 2 -17.33 6.98 -9.64
CA ALA A 2 -16.83 5.60 -9.75
C ALA A 2 -16.72 4.81 -8.41
N ALA A 3 -16.45 5.47 -7.27
CA ALA A 3 -16.25 4.75 -5.99
C ALA A 3 -17.50 4.02 -5.50
N GLY A 4 -18.68 4.62 -5.68
CA GLY A 4 -19.96 4.00 -5.31
C GLY A 4 -20.30 2.83 -6.22
N GLU A 5 -20.08 2.96 -7.52
CA GLU A 5 -20.31 1.91 -8.52
C GLU A 5 -19.39 0.71 -8.29
N LEU A 6 -18.09 0.95 -8.04
CA LEU A 6 -17.13 -0.10 -7.71
C LEU A 6 -17.55 -0.83 -6.43
N CYS A 7 -17.94 -0.09 -5.39
CA CYS A 7 -18.42 -0.68 -4.13
C CYS A 7 -19.65 -1.57 -4.37
N PHE A 8 -20.64 -1.09 -5.13
CA PHE A 8 -21.82 -1.86 -5.46
C PHE A 8 -21.46 -3.13 -6.25
N PHE A 9 -20.61 -3.00 -7.26
CA PHE A 9 -20.14 -4.11 -8.08
C PHE A 9 -19.49 -5.21 -7.24
N VAL A 10 -18.51 -4.87 -6.39
CA VAL A 10 -17.76 -5.88 -5.61
C VAL A 10 -18.58 -6.52 -4.49
N HIS A 11 -19.68 -5.91 -4.05
CA HIS A 11 -20.53 -6.47 -2.98
C HIS A 11 -21.75 -7.23 -3.50
N PHE A 12 -22.31 -6.84 -4.66
CA PHE A 12 -23.64 -7.30 -5.08
C PHE A 12 -23.67 -7.93 -6.48
N SER A 13 -22.54 -8.05 -7.18
CA SER A 13 -22.49 -8.69 -8.49
C SER A 13 -21.89 -10.09 -8.44
N GLU A 14 -22.56 -11.07 -9.05
CA GLU A 14 -22.00 -12.41 -9.29
C GLU A 14 -20.73 -12.37 -10.15
N ALA A 15 -20.56 -11.35 -10.99
CA ALA A 15 -19.35 -11.17 -11.77
C ALA A 15 -18.13 -10.82 -10.92
N ALA A 16 -18.32 -10.39 -9.66
CA ALA A 16 -17.23 -10.10 -8.72
C ALA A 16 -16.89 -11.27 -7.78
N LYS A 17 -17.49 -12.47 -7.97
CA LYS A 17 -17.35 -13.62 -7.05
C LYS A 17 -15.91 -14.05 -6.76
N ASP A 18 -15.00 -13.85 -7.70
CA ASP A 18 -13.59 -14.26 -7.60
C ASP A 18 -12.68 -13.10 -7.11
N ILE A 19 -13.25 -11.93 -6.82
CA ILE A 19 -12.52 -10.75 -6.32
C ILE A 19 -12.58 -10.74 -4.80
N SER A 20 -11.47 -11.11 -4.15
CA SER A 20 -11.35 -11.07 -2.69
C SER A 20 -9.96 -10.65 -2.23
N GLY A 21 -9.88 -10.01 -1.07
CA GLY A 21 -8.64 -9.57 -0.44
C GLY A 21 -7.91 -8.44 -1.19
N GLN A 22 -8.58 -7.74 -2.10
CA GLN A 22 -7.96 -6.67 -2.89
C GLN A 22 -8.18 -5.29 -2.25
N ILE A 23 -7.27 -4.37 -2.57
CA ILE A 23 -7.36 -2.97 -2.15
C ILE A 23 -7.50 -2.13 -3.41
N PHE A 24 -8.59 -1.37 -3.50
CA PHE A 24 -8.81 -0.43 -4.60
C PHE A 24 -8.78 1.01 -4.09
N THR A 25 -8.25 1.92 -4.89
CA THR A 25 -8.42 3.36 -4.68
C THR A 25 -9.03 3.99 -5.92
N VAL A 26 -9.81 5.05 -5.74
CA VAL A 26 -10.56 5.71 -6.81
C VAL A 26 -10.28 7.21 -6.79
N ILE A 27 -9.81 7.74 -7.92
CA ILE A 27 -9.54 9.18 -8.10
C ILE A 27 -10.33 9.65 -9.32
N GLY A 28 -11.37 10.45 -9.10
CA GLY A 28 -12.29 10.84 -10.17
C GLY A 28 -13.01 9.62 -10.78
N ASN A 29 -12.66 9.30 -12.02
CA ASN A 29 -13.16 8.15 -12.77
C ASN A 29 -12.11 7.04 -12.94
N GLU A 30 -10.92 7.19 -12.38
CA GLU A 30 -9.86 6.19 -12.43
C GLU A 30 -9.95 5.23 -11.23
N ILE A 31 -9.77 3.94 -11.49
CA ILE A 31 -9.76 2.88 -10.47
C ILE A 31 -8.37 2.24 -10.48
N PHE A 32 -7.71 2.22 -9.33
CA PHE A 32 -6.38 1.65 -9.16
C PHE A 32 -6.44 0.42 -8.27
N LEU A 33 -5.79 -0.66 -8.70
CA LEU A 33 -5.52 -1.83 -7.86
C LEU A 33 -4.22 -1.59 -7.09
N LEU A 34 -4.29 -1.61 -5.76
CA LEU A 34 -3.13 -1.44 -4.89
C LEU A 34 -2.61 -2.79 -4.39
N SER A 35 -1.29 -2.88 -4.23
CA SER A 35 -0.65 -4.03 -3.58
C SER A 35 -1.04 -4.12 -2.11
N GLN A 36 -1.21 -5.33 -1.58
CA GLN A 36 -1.35 -5.57 -0.15
C GLN A 36 0.01 -5.43 0.56
N PRO A 37 0.13 -4.62 1.62
CA PRO A 37 1.38 -4.54 2.38
C PRO A 37 1.69 -5.90 3.04
N ARG A 38 2.91 -6.39 2.84
CA ARG A 38 3.47 -7.57 3.52
C ARG A 38 4.70 -7.14 4.31
N PRO A 39 5.05 -7.82 5.43
CA PRO A 39 6.29 -7.53 6.14
C PRO A 39 7.49 -7.66 5.20
N ILE A 40 8.28 -6.58 5.07
CA ILE A 40 9.45 -6.54 4.18
C ILE A 40 10.75 -6.91 4.91
N ARG A 41 10.87 -6.52 6.18
CA ARG A 41 12.00 -6.84 7.08
C ARG A 41 11.55 -6.83 8.54
N ALA A 42 12.28 -7.55 9.37
CA ALA A 42 12.12 -7.54 10.82
C ALA A 42 13.48 -7.42 11.50
N ILE A 43 13.52 -6.77 12.67
CA ILE A 43 14.65 -6.79 13.58
C ILE A 43 14.16 -7.12 14.98
N HIS A 44 14.95 -7.93 15.68
CA HIS A 44 14.72 -8.29 17.08
C HIS A 44 15.76 -7.59 17.96
N ARG A 45 15.39 -7.32 19.21
CA ARG A 45 16.31 -6.84 20.23
C ARG A 45 15.86 -7.32 21.61
N ASP A 46 16.74 -8.04 22.30
CA ASP A 46 16.50 -8.47 23.68
C ASP A 46 16.49 -7.28 24.65
N GLY A 47 15.57 -7.29 25.60
CA GLY A 47 15.42 -6.20 26.58
C GLY A 47 14.68 -4.96 26.05
N GLY A 48 14.01 -5.05 24.90
CA GLY A 48 13.13 -4.00 24.37
C GLY A 48 13.87 -2.90 23.60
N TRP A 49 13.15 -1.82 23.26
CA TRP A 49 13.64 -0.72 22.44
C TRP A 49 13.63 0.60 23.22
N THR A 50 14.72 1.36 23.14
CA THR A 50 14.78 2.76 23.55
C THR A 50 14.86 3.66 22.31
N PRO A 51 14.47 4.95 22.40
CA PRO A 51 14.62 5.88 21.28
C PRO A 51 16.05 5.94 20.73
N GLN A 52 17.06 5.86 21.60
CA GLN A 52 18.48 5.83 21.22
C GLN A 52 18.80 4.57 20.41
N ALA A 53 18.39 3.38 20.89
CA ALA A 53 18.62 2.12 20.18
C ALA A 53 17.91 2.08 18.82
N LEU A 54 16.72 2.69 18.71
CA LEU A 54 16.00 2.79 17.44
C LEU A 54 16.73 3.70 16.46
N ALA A 55 17.19 4.87 16.91
CA ALA A 55 17.93 5.82 16.07
C ALA A 55 19.24 5.23 15.53
N GLU A 56 19.91 4.38 16.31
CA GLU A 56 21.10 3.65 15.87
C GLU A 56 20.76 2.52 14.88
N ARG A 57 19.71 1.72 15.19
CA ARG A 57 19.48 0.45 14.49
C ARG A 57 18.62 0.56 13.23
N ILE A 58 17.57 1.38 13.25
CA ILE A 58 16.60 1.48 12.14
C ILE A 58 17.28 1.94 10.84
N PRO A 59 18.07 3.03 10.80
CA PRO A 59 18.67 3.49 9.55
C PRO A 59 19.63 2.45 8.95
N GLN A 60 20.31 1.67 9.78
CA GLN A 60 21.20 0.62 9.28
C GLN A 60 20.42 -0.59 8.75
N ALA A 61 19.35 -0.99 9.46
CA ALA A 61 18.61 -2.20 9.14
C ALA A 61 17.64 -2.04 7.97
N PHE A 62 17.00 -0.87 7.85
CA PHE A 62 15.83 -0.68 6.99
C PHE A 62 15.97 0.39 5.91
N LYS A 63 17.02 1.23 5.93
CA LYS A 63 17.15 2.35 4.97
C LYS A 63 17.07 1.93 3.51
N THR A 64 17.65 0.77 3.16
CA THR A 64 17.60 0.25 1.78
C THR A 64 16.26 -0.36 1.40
N SER A 65 15.30 -0.42 2.32
CA SER A 65 13.95 -0.96 2.11
C SER A 65 12.86 0.10 2.31
N PHE A 66 13.23 1.35 2.60
CA PHE A 66 12.24 2.43 2.69
C PHE A 66 11.70 2.76 1.31
N THR A 67 10.39 2.93 1.22
CA THR A 67 9.75 3.53 0.05
C THR A 67 10.30 4.95 -0.14
N PRO A 68 10.76 5.30 -1.35
CA PRO A 68 11.24 6.65 -1.64
C PRO A 68 10.17 7.72 -1.42
N LEU A 69 10.60 8.97 -1.23
CA LEU A 69 9.70 10.11 -1.19
C LEU A 69 9.36 10.53 -2.62
N GLU A 70 8.21 10.07 -3.10
CA GLU A 70 7.73 10.27 -4.48
C GLU A 70 6.41 11.04 -4.47
N ARG A 71 6.17 11.82 -5.53
CA ARG A 71 4.88 12.48 -5.75
C ARG A 71 3.94 11.53 -6.47
N THR A 72 2.65 11.84 -6.47
CA THR A 72 1.62 11.09 -7.20
C THR A 72 2.04 10.80 -8.64
N MET A 73 2.49 11.80 -9.40
CA MET A 73 2.90 11.61 -10.80
C MET A 73 4.17 10.75 -10.97
N ASP A 74 5.00 10.64 -9.94
CA ASP A 74 6.17 9.77 -9.98
C ASP A 74 5.75 8.29 -9.79
N VAL A 75 4.61 8.02 -9.15
CA VAL A 75 4.06 6.68 -8.89
C VAL A 75 2.99 6.25 -9.91
N PHE A 76 2.10 7.18 -10.29
CA PHE A 76 1.05 7.01 -11.29
C PHE A 76 1.53 7.63 -12.61
N CYS A 77 2.51 7.01 -13.25
CA CYS A 77 3.24 7.59 -14.39
C CYS A 77 2.71 7.19 -15.77
N TRP A 78 1.57 6.52 -15.84
CA TRP A 78 0.92 6.13 -17.09
C TRP A 78 -0.13 7.15 -17.52
N ASP A 79 -0.42 7.18 -18.81
CA ASP A 79 -1.53 7.96 -19.35
C ASP A 79 -2.87 7.38 -18.86
N PRO A 80 -3.84 8.24 -18.51
CA PRO A 80 -5.21 7.81 -18.20
C PRO A 80 -5.83 7.00 -19.34
N ILE A 81 -6.62 5.97 -18.98
CA ILE A 81 -7.36 5.11 -19.92
C ILE A 81 -8.81 5.61 -20.06
#